data_AF-A0AA47MCZ7-F1
#
_entry.id   AF-A0AA47MCZ7-F1
#
_cell.length_a   1.000
_cell.length_b   1.000
_cell.length_c   1.000
_cell.angle_alpha   90.00
_cell.angle_beta   90.00
_cell.angle_gamma   90.00
#
_symmetry.space_group_name_H-M   'P 1'
#
loop_
_entity.id
_entity.type
_entity.pdbx_description
1 polymer ?
#
loop_
_entity_poly.entity_id
_entity_poly.type
_entity_poly.pdbx_seq_one_letter_code
_entity_poly.pdbx_strand_id
1 'polypeptide(L)'
;MYSYTAYPSQEEYDIVAQSLIEKHPCLGEPGSAKGWYCWKFSLKFKMGNYRNKLRVAGCSELKVNRRSSGLKQKPKKAKKAKVNFLPDFPEGRTHNVWKKRD
;
A
#
# COMPACT_ATOMS: atom_id res chain seq x y z
N MET A 1 -29.21 -22.72 -3.28
CA MET A 1 -27.86 -22.95 -3.85
C MET A 1 -27.12 -21.62 -3.76
N TYR A 2 -26.10 -21.50 -2.92
CA TYR A 2 -25.35 -20.24 -2.78
C TYR A 2 -24.26 -20.19 -3.86
N SER A 3 -24.34 -19.21 -4.77
CA SER A 3 -23.25 -18.91 -5.69
C SER A 3 -22.15 -18.17 -4.93
N TYR A 4 -21.00 -18.81 -4.77
CA TYR A 4 -19.82 -18.15 -4.24
C TYR A 4 -19.19 -17.30 -5.35
N THR A 5 -19.32 -15.97 -5.24
CA THR A 5 -18.62 -15.03 -6.14
C THR A 5 -17.31 -14.57 -5.53
N ALA A 6 -16.22 -14.70 -6.29
CA ALA A 6 -14.93 -14.13 -5.88
C ALA A 6 -14.94 -12.59 -5.92
N TYR A 7 -15.83 -11.99 -6.71
CA TYR A 7 -15.94 -10.55 -6.90
C TYR A 7 -17.37 -10.09 -6.63
N PRO A 8 -17.74 -9.97 -5.34
CA PRO A 8 -19.04 -9.42 -5.00
C PRO A 8 -19.21 -7.97 -5.48
N SER A 9 -20.45 -7.61 -5.82
CA SER A 9 -20.83 -6.24 -6.13
C SER A 9 -20.84 -5.38 -4.86
N GLN A 10 -20.92 -4.05 -5.05
CA GLN A 10 -20.95 -3.11 -3.94
C GLN A 10 -22.21 -3.30 -3.07
N GLU A 11 -23.35 -3.61 -3.70
CA GLU A 11 -24.64 -3.87 -3.08
C GLU A 11 -24.61 -5.16 -2.25
N GLU A 12 -23.95 -6.21 -2.76
CA GLU A 12 -23.77 -7.46 -2.02
C GLU A 12 -22.97 -7.23 -0.72
N TYR A 13 -21.93 -6.38 -0.75
CA TYR A 13 -21.22 -6.01 0.49
C TYR A 13 -22.12 -5.24 1.46
N ASP A 14 -23.04 -4.40 0.98
CA ASP A 14 -23.95 -3.66 1.84
C ASP A 14 -24.96 -4.57 2.54
N ILE A 15 -25.53 -5.51 1.80
CA ILE A 15 -26.45 -6.51 2.35
C ILE A 15 -25.74 -7.34 3.42
N VAL A 16 -24.51 -7.80 3.15
CA VAL A 16 -23.75 -8.58 4.13
C VAL A 16 -23.42 -7.73 5.37
N ALA A 17 -22.97 -6.49 5.19
CA ALA A 17 -22.65 -5.59 6.30
C ALA A 17 -23.89 -5.28 7.18
N GLN A 18 -25.05 -5.07 6.55
CA GLN A 18 -26.33 -4.90 7.26
C GLN A 18 -26.65 -6.14 8.08
N SER A 19 -26.66 -7.32 7.44
CA SER A 19 -26.97 -8.57 8.10
C SER A 19 -25.99 -8.92 9.24
N LEU A 20 -24.73 -8.46 9.13
CA LEU A 20 -23.71 -8.63 10.17
C LEU A 20 -24.10 -7.85 11.44
N ILE A 21 -24.53 -6.59 11.29
CA ILE A 21 -24.96 -5.75 12.42
C ILE A 21 -26.31 -6.21 12.97
N GLU A 22 -27.25 -6.61 12.12
CA GLU A 22 -28.53 -7.15 12.57
C GLU A 22 -28.37 -8.41 13.43
N LYS A 23 -27.47 -9.32 13.03
CA LYS A 23 -27.17 -10.53 13.81
C LYS A 23 -26.31 -10.26 15.04
N HIS A 24 -25.43 -9.26 14.97
CA HIS A 24 -24.49 -8.92 16.03
C HIS A 24 -24.53 -7.41 16.32
N PRO A 25 -25.56 -6.93 17.04
CA PRO A 25 -25.70 -5.49 17.32
C PRO A 25 -24.50 -4.87 18.05
N CYS A 26 -23.75 -5.68 18.81
CA CYS A 26 -22.54 -5.25 19.51
C CYS A 26 -21.38 -4.85 18.57
N LEU A 27 -21.44 -5.21 17.29
CA LEU A 27 -20.48 -4.79 16.28
C LEU A 27 -20.81 -3.42 15.66
N GLY A 28 -21.98 -2.85 15.96
CA GLY A 28 -22.43 -1.59 15.38
C GLY A 28 -21.52 -0.41 15.74
N GLU A 29 -21.27 0.46 14.77
CA GLU A 29 -20.48 1.67 15.00
C GLU A 29 -21.25 2.69 15.87
N PRO A 30 -20.69 3.13 17.02
CA PRO A 30 -21.33 4.12 17.87
C PRO A 30 -21.43 5.47 17.14
N GLY A 31 -22.60 6.09 17.18
CA GLY A 31 -22.85 7.39 16.52
C GLY A 31 -23.15 7.32 15.02
N SER A 32 -23.11 6.12 14.41
CA SER A 32 -23.55 5.93 13.03
C SER A 32 -25.04 5.62 12.98
N ALA A 33 -25.81 6.33 12.14
CA ALA A 33 -27.25 6.09 11.99
C ALA A 33 -27.59 4.66 11.54
N LYS A 34 -26.66 4.00 10.83
CA LYS A 34 -26.84 2.66 10.28
C LYS A 34 -25.91 1.62 10.90
N GLY A 35 -24.82 2.02 11.57
CA GLY A 35 -23.91 1.12 12.28
C GLY A 35 -23.06 0.15 11.42
N TRP A 36 -23.35 0.00 10.11
CA TRP A 36 -22.68 -0.99 9.24
C TRP A 36 -21.71 -0.39 8.20
N TYR A 37 -21.64 0.92 8.06
CA TYR A 37 -20.94 1.55 6.93
C TYR A 37 -19.45 1.17 6.84
N CYS A 38 -18.69 1.26 7.94
CA CYS A 38 -17.29 0.85 7.91
C CYS A 38 -17.08 -0.66 7.80
N TRP A 39 -18.08 -1.46 8.17
CA TRP A 39 -18.03 -2.92 7.97
C TRP A 39 -18.00 -3.28 6.49
N LYS A 40 -18.68 -2.53 5.61
CA LYS A 40 -18.59 -2.73 4.15
C LYS A 40 -17.14 -2.66 3.66
N PHE A 41 -16.38 -1.65 4.10
CA PHE A 41 -14.97 -1.49 3.70
C PHE A 41 -14.08 -2.58 4.30
N SER A 42 -14.31 -2.94 5.56
CA SER A 42 -13.59 -4.02 6.23
C SER A 42 -13.78 -5.37 5.53
N LEU A 43 -15.02 -5.67 5.11
CA LEU A 43 -15.35 -6.86 4.33
C LEU A 43 -14.65 -6.85 2.97
N LYS A 44 -14.69 -5.72 2.25
CA LYS A 44 -14.01 -5.56 0.96
C LYS A 44 -12.50 -5.79 1.09
N PHE A 45 -11.88 -5.26 2.13
CA PHE A 45 -10.45 -5.47 2.41
C PHE A 45 -10.14 -6.92 2.76
N LYS A 46 -10.94 -7.54 3.64
CA LYS A 46 -10.78 -8.96 4.04
C LYS A 46 -10.91 -9.89 2.83
N MET A 47 -11.90 -9.67 1.98
CA MET A 47 -12.08 -10.41 0.73
C MET A 47 -10.91 -10.23 -0.23
N GLY A 48 -10.37 -9.00 -0.36
CA GLY A 48 -9.17 -8.74 -1.14
C GLY A 48 -7.96 -9.55 -0.67
N ASN A 49 -7.73 -9.59 0.65
CA ASN A 49 -6.65 -10.38 1.25
C ASN A 49 -6.88 -11.88 1.06
N TYR A 50 -8.11 -12.36 1.25
CA TYR A 50 -8.45 -13.76 1.03
C TYR A 50 -8.19 -14.19 -0.42
N ARG A 51 -8.63 -13.40 -1.41
CA ARG A 51 -8.29 -13.62 -2.82
C ARG A 51 -6.78 -13.67 -3.05
N ASN A 52 -6.02 -12.79 -2.40
CA ASN A 52 -4.56 -12.79 -2.52
C ASN A 52 -3.95 -14.08 -1.97
N LYS A 53 -4.40 -14.55 -0.81
CA LYS A 53 -3.94 -15.82 -0.21
C LYS A 53 -4.27 -17.02 -1.10
N LEU A 54 -5.50 -17.11 -1.60
CA LEU A 54 -5.92 -18.18 -2.52
C LEU A 54 -5.14 -18.16 -3.83
N ARG A 55 -4.84 -16.97 -4.37
CA ARG A 55 -3.98 -16.83 -5.56
C ARG A 55 -2.56 -17.34 -5.31
N VAL A 56 -1.98 -17.05 -4.14
CA VAL A 56 -0.65 -17.60 -3.76
C VAL A 56 -0.69 -19.11 -3.57
N ALA A 57 -1.80 -19.65 -3.05
CA ALA A 57 -2.02 -21.09 -2.90
C ALA A 57 -2.29 -21.82 -4.23
N GLY A 58 -2.37 -21.12 -5.36
CA GLY A 58 -2.50 -21.72 -6.68
C GLY A 58 -3.93 -21.90 -7.20
N CYS A 59 -4.96 -21.35 -6.53
CA CYS A 59 -6.36 -21.47 -6.97
C CYS A 59 -6.57 -20.90 -8.39
N SER A 60 -6.93 -21.78 -9.32
CA SER A 60 -7.06 -21.45 -10.75
C SER A 60 -8.18 -20.46 -11.06
N GLU A 61 -9.26 -20.49 -10.30
CA GLU A 61 -10.41 -19.57 -10.43
C GLU A 61 -10.02 -18.10 -10.25
N LEU A 62 -8.89 -17.81 -9.59
CA LEU A 62 -8.41 -16.45 -9.34
C LEU A 62 -7.24 -16.05 -10.27
N LYS A 63 -6.86 -16.89 -11.23
CA LYS A 63 -5.74 -16.63 -12.18
C LYS A 63 -6.09 -15.60 -13.25
N VAL A 64 -7.38 -15.31 -13.47
CA VAL A 64 -7.87 -14.46 -14.57
C VAL A 64 -7.34 -13.02 -14.50
N ASN A 65 -7.02 -12.51 -13.30
CA ASN A 65 -6.46 -11.18 -13.11
C ASN A 65 -4.97 -11.22 -12.72
N ARG A 66 -4.20 -12.16 -13.31
CA ARG A 66 -2.74 -12.04 -13.30
C ARG A 66 -2.39 -10.86 -14.21
N ARG A 67 -2.30 -9.65 -13.64
CA ARG A 67 -1.43 -8.63 -14.24
C ARG A 67 -0.11 -9.34 -14.48
N SER A 68 0.30 -9.45 -15.74
CA SER A 68 1.68 -9.74 -16.09
C SER A 68 2.49 -8.60 -15.47
N SER A 69 2.82 -8.73 -14.19
CA SER A 69 3.82 -7.88 -13.57
C SER A 69 5.10 -8.29 -14.27
N GLY A 70 5.38 -7.60 -15.38
CA GLY A 70 6.70 -7.56 -15.98
C GLY A 70 7.68 -7.50 -14.83
N LEU A 71 8.57 -8.49 -14.82
CA LEU A 71 9.68 -8.69 -13.92
C LEU A 71 9.85 -7.50 -12.97
N LYS A 72 9.35 -7.61 -11.73
CA LYS A 72 9.55 -6.56 -10.71
C LYS A 72 11.06 -6.41 -10.57
N GLN A 73 11.62 -5.41 -11.26
CA GLN A 73 13.00 -4.98 -11.12
C GLN A 73 13.19 -4.75 -9.62
N LYS A 74 14.00 -5.59 -8.98
CA LYS A 74 14.34 -5.44 -7.58
C LYS A 74 14.84 -4.00 -7.42
N PRO A 75 14.29 -3.18 -6.51
CA PRO A 75 14.83 -1.84 -6.33
C PRO A 75 16.30 -1.99 -5.96
N LYS A 76 17.20 -1.51 -6.83
CA LYS A 76 18.65 -1.51 -6.56
C LYS A 76 18.83 -0.74 -5.25
N LYS A 77 19.31 -1.39 -4.19
CA LYS A 77 19.67 -0.72 -2.95
C LYS A 77 20.62 0.42 -3.30
N ALA A 78 20.29 1.65 -2.90
CA ALA A 78 21.23 2.76 -3.00
C ALA A 78 22.47 2.40 -2.17
N LYS A 79 23.64 2.27 -2.82
CA LYS A 79 24.92 2.23 -2.11
C LYS A 79 25.10 3.61 -1.49
N LYS A 80 25.09 3.70 -0.16
CA LYS A 80 25.51 4.92 0.55
C LYS A 80 26.99 5.16 0.23
N ALA A 81 27.28 5.95 -0.80
CA ALA A 81 28.60 6.50 -1.01
C ALA A 81 28.76 7.63 0.02
N LYS A 82 29.41 7.34 1.15
CA LYS A 82 29.84 8.37 2.10
C LYS A 82 31.03 9.05 1.47
N VAL A 83 30.73 10.01 0.58
CA VAL A 83 31.71 10.87 -0.04
C VAL A 83 32.19 11.85 1.02
N ASN A 84 33.28 11.52 1.71
CA ASN A 84 34.02 12.49 2.50
C ASN A 84 34.85 13.33 1.52
N PHE A 85 34.23 14.31 0.85
CA PHE A 85 35.00 15.38 0.22
C PHE A 85 35.08 16.52 1.23
N LEU A 86 36.21 16.59 1.94
CA LEU A 86 36.72 17.89 2.37
C LEU A 86 37.38 18.50 1.12
N PRO A 87 37.06 19.75 0.73
CA PRO A 87 37.81 20.41 -0.32
C PRO A 87 39.24 20.64 0.17
N ASP A 88 40.23 20.07 -0.51
CA ASP A 88 41.62 20.41 -0.24
C ASP A 88 41.79 21.91 -0.51
N PHE A 89 42.29 22.63 0.50
CA PHE A 89 42.67 24.02 0.34
C PHE A 89 43.75 24.11 -0.74
N PRO A 90 43.65 25.07 -1.68
CA PRO A 90 44.56 25.11 -2.82
C PRO A 90 45.99 25.38 -2.34
N GLU A 91 46.84 24.37 -2.45
CA GLU A 91 48.24 24.45 -2.04
C GLU A 91 49.04 25.20 -3.12
N GLY A 92 49.46 26.43 -2.82
CA GLY A 92 50.30 27.24 -3.72
C GLY A 92 49.93 28.72 -3.90
N ARG A 93 48.87 29.25 -3.27
CA ARG A 93 48.78 30.70 -3.04
C ARG A 93 49.71 31.09 -1.89
N THR A 94 50.90 31.54 -2.26
CA THR A 94 51.85 32.21 -1.37
C THR A 94 51.38 33.64 -1.06
N HIS A 95 51.81 34.15 0.09
CA HIS A 95 51.30 35.32 0.80
C HIS A 95 51.63 36.66 0.13
N ASN A 96 51.18 36.94 -1.10
CA ASN A 96 51.24 38.25 -1.76
C ASN A 96 50.14 38.25 -2.84
N VAL A 97 49.05 39.01 -2.83
CA VAL A 97 48.93 40.47 -2.92
C VAL A 97 47.51 40.80 -2.45
N TRP A 98 47.36 41.28 -1.22
CA TRP A 98 46.20 42.08 -0.84
C TRP A 98 46.57 43.54 -1.10
N LYS A 99 46.23 44.03 -2.29
CA LYS A 99 46.17 45.48 -2.55
C LYS A 99 44.81 45.78 -3.15
N LYS A 100 43.83 46.02 -2.27
CA LYS A 100 42.68 46.89 -2.58
C LYS A 100 43.23 48.31 -2.66
N ARG A 101 42.79 49.06 -3.67
CA ARG A 101 42.69 50.51 -3.56
C ARG A 101 41.27 50.88 -3.98
N ASP A 102 40.61 51.60 -3.08
CA ASP A 102 39.44 52.42 -3.33
C ASP A 102 39.74 53.47 -4.41
#